data_AF-A0A933MDL9-F1
#
_entry.id   AF-A0A933MDL9-F1
#
_cell.length_a   1.000
_cell.length_b   1.000
_cell.length_c   1.000
_cell.angle_alpha   90.00
_cell.angle_beta   90.00
_cell.angle_gamma   90.00
#
_symmetry.space_group_name_H-M   'P 1'
#
loop_
_entity.id
_entity.type
_entity.pdbx_description
1 polymer ?
#
loop_
_entity_poly.entity_id
_entity_poly.type
_entity_poly.pdbx_seq_one_letter_code
_entity_poly.pdbx_strand_id
1 'polypeptide(L)' 'MNPWTQVILGVFFLLWGLGYLYRPGLIQRMNAFLREQVLNDARISLERRKWGMFFLLLSLLFIYMGWSALR' A
#
# COMPACT_ATOMS: atom_id res chain seq x y z
N MET A 1 4.98 -5.70 -21.61
CA MET A 1 5.44 -5.54 -20.20
C MET A 1 5.77 -6.93 -19.67
N ASN A 2 6.89 -7.08 -18.96
CA ASN A 2 7.33 -8.40 -18.50
C ASN A 2 6.41 -8.87 -17.35
N PRO A 3 5.68 -10.00 -17.45
CA PRO A 3 4.68 -10.41 -16.45
C PRO A 3 5.28 -10.55 -15.04
N TRP A 4 6.56 -10.92 -14.94
CA TRP A 4 7.32 -10.93 -13.68
C TRP A 4 7.36 -9.56 -12.97
N THR A 5 7.47 -8.47 -13.73
CA THR A 5 7.47 -7.11 -13.15
C THR A 5 6.11 -6.75 -12.54
N GLN A 6 5.01 -7.21 -13.12
CA GLN A 6 3.66 -6.98 -12.60
C GLN A 6 3.42 -7.75 -11.30
N VAL A 7 3.91 -8.99 -11.21
CA VAL A 7 3.85 -9.79 -9.99
C VAL A 7 4.70 -9.17 -8.87
N ILE A 8 5.93 -8.74 -9.17
CA ILE A 8 6.80 -8.09 -8.18
C ILE A 8 6.18 -6.79 -7.66
N LEU A 9 5.63 -5.96 -8.55
CA LEU A 9 4.90 -4.74 -8.17
C LEU A 9 3.67 -5.06 -7.31
N GLY A 10 2.92 -6.10 -7.67
CA GLY A 10 1.79 -6.57 -6.88
C GLY A 10 2.19 -6.98 -5.47
N VAL A 11 3.22 -7.82 -5.32
CA VAL A 11 3.72 -8.24 -4.00
C VAL A 11 4.22 -7.05 -3.17
N PHE A 12 4.89 -6.09 -3.81
CA PHE A 12 5.35 -4.88 -3.13
C PHE A 12 4.18 -4.04 -2.59
N PHE A 13 3.14 -3.79 -3.40
CA PHE A 13 1.94 -3.09 -2.94
C PHE A 13 1.16 -3.88 -1.89
N LEU A 14 1.18 -5.21 -1.95
CA LEU A 14 0.53 -6.08 -0.97
C LEU A 14 1.19 -5.95 0.41
N LEU A 15 2.53 -6.01 0.45
CA LEU A 15 3.29 -5.78 1.69
C LEU A 15 3.07 -4.37 2.24
N TRP A 16 2.98 -3.37 1.37
CA TRP A 16 2.70 -1.99 1.81
C TRP A 16 1.27 -1.83 2.33
N GLY A 17 0.27 -2.38 1.64
CA GLY A 17 -1.14 -2.36 2.07
C GLY A 17 -1.35 -3.10 3.40
N LEU A 18 -0.69 -4.25 3.59
CA LEU A 18 -0.68 -4.97 4.87
C LEU A 18 0.03 -4.17 5.96
N GLY A 19 1.16 -3.52 5.63
CA GLY A 19 1.83 -2.60 6.54
C GLY A 19 0.90 -1.47 7.00
N TYR A 20 0.11 -0.92 6.07
CA TYR A 20 -0.89 0.12 6.34
C TYR A 20 -2.08 -0.38 7.18
N LEU A 21 -2.45 -1.65 7.07
CA LEU A 21 -3.62 -2.22 7.75
C LEU A 21 -3.31 -2.80 9.14
N TYR A 22 -2.18 -3.50 9.30
CA TYR A 22 -1.87 -4.30 10.48
C TYR A 22 -0.92 -3.65 11.50
N ARG A 23 -0.05 -2.71 11.09
CA ARG A 23 0.97 -2.11 11.96
C ARG A 23 0.71 -0.61 12.20
N PRO A 24 -0.27 -0.25 13.04
CA PRO A 24 -0.56 1.16 13.34
C PRO A 24 0.63 1.90 13.97
N GLY A 25 1.53 1.19 14.68
CA GLY A 25 2.72 1.76 15.31
C GLY A 25 3.83 2.20 14.34
N LEU A 26 4.04 1.48 13.23
CA LEU A 26 5.01 1.90 12.20
C LEU A 26 4.50 3.11 11.44
N ILE A 27 3.19 3.13 11.14
CA ILE A 27 2.55 4.26 10.49
C ILE A 27 2.52 5.47 11.41
N GLN A 28 2.30 5.32 12.72
CA GLN A 28 2.36 6.45 13.64
C GLN A 28 3.75 7.11 13.67
N ARG A 29 4.84 6.32 13.60
CA ARG A 29 6.21 6.85 13.49
C ARG A 29 6.47 7.53 12.15
N MET A 30 6.05 6.91 11.04
CA MET A 30 6.11 7.55 9.72
C MET A 30 5.25 8.81 9.65
N ASN A 31 4.03 8.80 10.20
CA ASN A 31 3.17 9.97 10.26
C ASN A 31 3.75 11.04 11.16
N ALA A 32 4.38 10.71 12.29
CA ALA A 32 5.06 11.71 13.12
C ALA A 32 6.17 12.41 12.32
N PHE A 33 6.95 11.63 11.57
CA PHE A 33 7.99 12.15 10.67
C PHE A 33 7.42 12.98 9.51
N LEU A 34 6.33 12.53 8.88
CA LEU A 34 5.62 13.25 7.82
C LEU A 34 4.86 14.49 8.31
N ARG A 35 4.43 14.49 9.58
CA ARG A 35 3.76 15.63 10.22
C ARG A 35 4.72 16.78 10.47
N GLU A 36 6.00 16.48 10.70
CA GLU A 36 7.07 17.48 10.78
C GLU A 36 7.46 18.05 9.41
N GLN A 37 7.27 17.29 8.33
CA GLN A 37 7.77 17.67 6.99
C GLN A 37 6.72 18.20 6.02
N VAL A 38 5.45 17.75 6.08
CA VAL A 38 4.52 17.98 4.95
C VAL A 38 3.14 18.50 5.33
N LEU A 39 2.42 17.96 6.32
CA LEU A 39 0.99 18.28 6.48
C LEU A 39 0.50 18.28 7.94
N ASN A 40 -0.02 19.42 8.37
CA ASN A 40 -0.75 19.65 9.62
C ASN A 40 -2.16 19.04 9.61
N ASP A 41 -2.31 17.80 9.11
CA ASP A 41 -3.63 17.20 8.90
C ASP A 41 -3.81 15.88 9.66
N ALA A 42 -4.43 16.00 10.82
CA ALA A 42 -5.01 14.88 11.57
C ALA A 42 -6.03 14.06 10.75
N ARG A 43 -6.48 14.57 9.58
CA ARG A 43 -7.42 13.92 8.65
C ARG A 43 -6.86 12.69 7.96
N ILE A 44 -5.57 12.68 7.58
CA ILE A 44 -4.94 11.52 6.93
C ILE A 44 -4.95 10.30 7.86
N SER A 45 -4.96 10.54 9.18
CA SER A 45 -5.02 9.52 10.21
C SER A 45 -6.38 8.78 10.27
N LEU A 46 -7.49 9.40 9.87
CA LEU A 46 -8.81 8.76 9.89
C LEU A 46 -9.03 7.87 8.66
N GLU A 47 -8.39 8.17 7.53
CA GLU A 47 -8.55 7.41 6.27
C GLU A 47 -7.48 6.33 6.04
N ARG A 48 -6.59 6.10 7.01
CA ARG A 48 -5.52 5.08 6.94
C ARG A 48 -6.00 3.71 6.48
N ARG A 49 -7.14 3.26 7.02
CA ARG A 49 -7.77 1.98 6.63
C ARG A 49 -8.27 1.97 5.19
N LYS A 50 -8.78 3.09 4.68
CA LYS A 50 -9.23 3.21 3.29
C LYS A 50 -8.05 3.13 2.33
N TRP A 51 -6.95 3.82 2.65
CA TRP A 51 -5.71 3.74 1.87
C TRP A 51 -5.10 2.33 1.92
N GLY A 52 -5.05 1.69 3.10
CA GLY A 52 -4.60 0.30 3.22
C GLY A 52 -5.44 -0.67 2.38
N MET A 53 -6.77 -0.55 2.41
CA MET A 53 -7.66 -1.34 1.56
C MET A 53 -7.48 -1.05 0.07
N PHE A 54 -7.29 0.21 -0.31
CA PHE A 54 -7.02 0.59 -1.69
C PHE A 54 -5.73 -0.05 -2.21
N PHE A 55 -4.64 0.01 -1.45
CA PHE A 55 -3.38 -0.64 -1.82
C PHE A 55 -3.50 -2.16 -1.87
N LEU A 56 -4.27 -2.78 -0.97
CA LEU A 56 -4.54 -4.22 -1.01
C LEU A 56 -5.29 -4.63 -2.29
N LEU A 57 -6.36 -3.91 -2.65
CA LEU A 57 -7.12 -4.15 -3.87
C LEU A 57 -6.27 -3.95 -5.12
N LEU A 58 -5.48 -2.88 -5.15
CA LEU A 58 -4.55 -2.60 -6.24
C LEU A 58 -3.51 -3.72 -6.39
N SER A 59 -3.00 -4.25 -5.28
CA SER A 59 -2.06 -5.37 -5.28
C SER A 59 -2.67 -6.64 -5.88
N LEU A 60 -3.91 -6.97 -5.52
CA LEU A 60 -4.64 -8.11 -6.06
C LEU A 60 -4.85 -7.98 -7.57
N LEU A 61 -5.15 -6.77 -8.04
CA LEU A 61 -5.32 -6.46 -9.45
C LEU A 61 -4.02 -6.66 -10.24
N PHE A 62 -2.89 -6.17 -9.72
CA PHE A 62 -1.57 -6.38 -10.34
C PHE A 62 -1.14 -7.85 -10.34
N ILE A 63 -1.39 -8.58 -9.27
CA ILE A 63 -1.09 -10.03 -9.19
C ILE A 63 -1.96 -10.79 -10.20
N TYR A 64 -3.25 -10.47 -10.29
CA TYR A 64 -4.16 -11.10 -11.25
C TYR A 64 -3.74 -10.81 -12.70
N MET A 65 -3.40 -9.56 -13.03
CA MET A 65 -2.88 -9.21 -14.35
C MET A 65 -1.59 -9.96 -14.67
N GLY A 66 -0.63 -9.98 -13.75
CA GLY A 66 0.62 -10.71 -13.91
C GLY A 66 0.42 -12.21 -14.10
N TRP A 67 -0.51 -12.82 -13.35
CA TRP A 67 -0.87 -14.23 -13.50
C TRP A 67 -1.56 -14.51 -14.84
N SER A 68 -2.50 -13.66 -15.26
CA SER A 68 -3.19 -13.79 -16.54
C SER A 68 -2.27 -13.64 -17.74
N ALA A 69 -1.22 -12.82 -17.63
CA ALA A 69 -0.21 -12.63 -18.67
C ALA A 69 0.85 -13.74 -18.70
N LEU A 70 0.95 -14.56 -17.64
CA LEU A 70 1.84 -15.73 -17.59
C LEU A 70 1.20 -16.98 -18.20
N ARG A 71 -0.13 -17.00 -18.31
CA ARG A 71 -0.94 -18.07 -18.90
C ARG A 71 -1.16 -17.83 -20.39
#